data_AF-A0A1J5GL15-F1
#
_entry.id   AF-A0A1J5GL15-F1
#
_cell.length_a   1.000
_cell.length_b   1.000
_cell.length_c   1.000
_cell.angle_alpha   90.00
_cell.angle_beta   90.00
_cell.angle_gamma   90.00
#
_symmetry.space_group_name_H-M   'P 1'
#
loop_
_entity.id
_entity.type
_entity.pdbx_description
1 polymer ?
#
loop_
_entity_poly.entity_id
_entity_poly.type
_entity_poly.pdbx_seq_one_letter_code
_entity_poly.pdbx_strand_id
1 'polypeptide(L)'
;MKIRSVVMFSLSALASMVISQPVKAERVCQVTDPTGTPLNVRDSPNGEIINALRNGREVYIHKKTYDAQGRPWVLVGGYYEGIYKTWGWVFREFVSCYNR
;
A
#
# COMPACT_ATOMS: atom_id res chain seq x y z
N MET A 1 22.58 47.20 51.37
CA MET A 1 21.86 47.75 50.20
C MET A 1 21.38 46.58 49.34
N LYS A 2 20.09 46.23 49.38
CA LYS A 2 19.50 45.06 48.69
C LYS A 2 18.90 45.53 47.36
N ILE A 3 19.49 45.12 46.24
CA ILE A 3 18.91 45.30 44.91
C ILE A 3 17.95 44.13 44.71
N ARG A 4 16.64 44.41 44.71
CA ARG A 4 15.61 43.41 44.38
C ARG A 4 15.55 43.31 42.86
N SER A 5 16.01 42.18 42.31
CA SER A 5 15.83 41.83 40.91
C SER A 5 14.33 41.66 40.63
N VAL A 6 13.75 42.55 39.83
CA VAL A 6 12.39 42.38 39.31
C VAL A 6 12.49 41.41 38.15
N VAL A 7 12.07 40.16 38.36
CA VAL A 7 11.91 39.18 37.29
C VAL A 7 10.68 39.58 36.49
N MET A 8 10.90 40.08 35.27
CA MET A 8 9.83 40.42 34.33
C MET A 8 9.31 39.12 33.70
N PHE A 9 8.21 38.58 34.24
CA PHE A 9 7.51 37.44 33.64
C PHE A 9 6.76 37.90 32.39
N SER A 10 7.32 37.60 31.21
CA SER A 10 6.64 37.78 29.92
C SER A 10 5.52 36.75 29.78
N LEU A 11 4.27 37.24 29.69
CA LEU A 11 3.06 36.43 29.52
C LEU A 11 2.94 36.00 28.04
N SER A 12 3.60 34.90 27.66
CA SER A 12 3.48 34.34 26.31
C SER A 12 2.23 33.46 26.19
N ALA A 13 1.13 34.04 25.70
CA ALA A 13 -0.02 33.27 25.22
C ALA A 13 0.26 32.75 23.80
N LEU A 14 0.71 31.51 23.66
CA LEU A 14 0.84 30.83 22.37
C LEU A 14 -0.30 29.82 22.23
N ALA A 15 -1.26 30.16 21.38
CA ALA A 15 -2.38 29.32 20.99
C ALA A 15 -1.88 28.01 20.35
N SER A 16 -2.36 26.87 20.85
CA SER A 16 -2.09 25.56 20.26
C SER A 16 -2.73 25.47 18.86
N MET A 17 -1.94 25.72 17.80
CA MET A 17 -2.35 25.36 16.44
C MET A 17 -2.40 23.83 16.35
N VAL A 18 -3.62 23.29 16.27
CA VAL A 18 -3.84 21.88 15.96
C VAL A 18 -3.50 21.68 14.49
N ILE A 19 -2.30 21.17 14.20
CA ILE A 19 -1.90 20.80 12.84
C ILE A 19 -2.64 19.52 12.49
N SER A 20 -3.72 19.63 11.72
CA SER A 20 -4.44 18.46 11.21
C SER A 20 -3.58 17.80 10.14
N GLN A 21 -2.93 16.68 10.46
CA GLN A 21 -2.22 15.88 9.47
C GLN A 21 -3.23 15.15 8.58
N PRO A 22 -3.00 15.07 7.25
CA PRO A 22 -3.82 14.24 6.39
C PRO A 22 -3.59 12.76 6.75
N VAL A 23 -4.66 12.05 7.11
CA VAL A 23 -4.63 10.58 7.23
C VAL A 23 -4.42 10.02 5.84
N LYS A 24 -3.29 9.35 5.60
CA LYS A 24 -3.02 8.67 4.33
C LYS A 24 -3.84 7.38 4.31
N ALA A 25 -4.90 7.33 3.52
CA ALA A 25 -5.63 6.08 3.29
C ALA A 25 -4.68 5.04 2.68
N GLU A 26 -4.57 3.88 3.32
CA GLU A 26 -3.76 2.79 2.79
C GLU A 26 -4.54 2.13 1.65
N ARG A 27 -3.92 2.03 0.46
CA ARG A 27 -4.52 1.29 -0.64
C ARG A 27 -4.22 -0.19 -0.49
N VAL A 28 -5.24 -0.93 -0.09
CA VAL A 28 -5.19 -2.38 0.03
C VAL A 28 -5.85 -2.99 -1.21
N CYS A 29 -5.22 -3.99 -1.82
CA CYS A 29 -5.78 -4.69 -2.97
C CYS A 29 -6.05 -6.16 -2.65
N GLN A 30 -6.98 -6.77 -3.39
CA GLN A 30 -7.31 -8.18 -3.27
C GLN A 30 -7.45 -8.83 -4.64
N VAL A 31 -7.16 -10.13 -4.70
CA VAL A 31 -7.44 -10.99 -5.85
C VAL A 31 -8.94 -11.20 -5.98
N THR A 32 -9.50 -10.85 -7.14
CA THR A 32 -10.93 -10.86 -7.45
C THR A 32 -11.19 -11.44 -8.84
N ASP A 33 -10.70 -12.65 -9.12
CA ASP A 33 -10.93 -13.35 -10.38
C ASP A 33 -12.39 -13.85 -10.45
N PRO A 34 -13.23 -13.35 -11.38
CA PRO A 34 -14.65 -13.67 -11.43
C PRO A 34 -14.94 -15.11 -11.89
N THR A 35 -13.94 -15.83 -12.41
CA THR A 35 -14.11 -17.22 -12.86
C THR A 35 -14.18 -18.20 -11.69
N GLY A 36 -13.79 -17.78 -10.49
CA GLY A 36 -13.71 -18.64 -9.30
C GLY A 36 -12.47 -19.54 -9.26
N THR A 37 -11.60 -19.46 -10.27
CA THR A 37 -10.32 -20.18 -10.27
C THR A 37 -9.22 -19.36 -9.57
N PRO A 38 -8.18 -20.00 -8.99
CA PRO A 38 -7.02 -19.28 -8.49
C PRO A 38 -6.32 -18.47 -9.60
N LEU A 39 -5.95 -17.23 -9.29
CA LEU A 39 -5.27 -16.34 -10.20
C LEU A 39 -3.81 -16.79 -10.40
N ASN A 40 -3.45 -17.13 -11.64
CA ASN A 40 -2.08 -17.49 -12.00
C ASN A 40 -1.09 -16.34 -11.78
N VAL A 41 0.01 -16.65 -11.12
CA VAL A 41 1.17 -15.77 -10.92
C VAL A 41 2.29 -16.23 -11.84
N ARG A 42 2.90 -15.27 -12.53
CA ARG A 42 3.97 -15.51 -13.50
C ARG A 42 5.27 -14.83 -13.13
N ASP A 43 6.38 -15.36 -13.61
CA ASP A 43 7.72 -14.77 -13.41
C ASP A 43 7.90 -13.42 -14.12
N SER A 44 7.17 -13.21 -15.21
CA SER A 44 7.13 -12.04 -16.06
C SER A 44 5.76 -11.91 -16.75
N PRO A 45 5.40 -10.74 -17.29
CA PRO A 45 4.20 -10.61 -18.14
C PRO A 45 4.22 -11.63 -19.28
N ASN A 46 3.20 -12.48 -19.36
CA ASN A 46 3.12 -13.64 -20.27
C ASN A 46 4.23 -14.72 -20.13
N GLY A 47 5.05 -14.67 -19.08
CA GLY A 47 6.06 -15.71 -18.82
C GLY A 47 5.48 -16.97 -18.21
N GLU A 48 6.33 -17.78 -17.59
CA GLU A 48 5.92 -19.06 -17.01
C GLU A 48 5.05 -18.87 -15.75
N ILE A 49 4.09 -19.78 -15.53
CA ILE A 49 3.30 -19.80 -14.29
C ILE A 49 4.17 -20.40 -13.18
N ILE A 50 4.40 -19.64 -12.12
CA ILE A 50 5.25 -20.04 -10.99
C ILE A 50 4.46 -20.24 -9.70
N ASN A 51 3.22 -19.74 -9.64
CA ASN A 51 2.34 -19.87 -8.48
C ASN A 51 0.88 -19.57 -8.85
N ALA A 52 -0.03 -19.69 -7.89
CA ALA A 52 -1.40 -19.22 -8.00
C ALA A 52 -1.91 -18.62 -6.69
N LEU A 53 -2.72 -17.57 -6.77
CA LEU A 53 -3.32 -16.89 -5.61
C LEU A 53 -4.83 -17.12 -5.59
N ARG A 54 -5.35 -17.55 -4.44
CA ARG A 54 -6.80 -17.67 -4.22
C ARG A 54 -7.49 -16.30 -4.23
N ASN A 55 -8.77 -16.27 -4.61
CA ASN A 55 -9.63 -15.11 -4.42
C ASN A 55 -9.66 -14.64 -2.97
N GLY A 56 -9.83 -13.33 -2.78
CA GLY A 56 -9.77 -12.66 -1.47
C GLY A 56 -8.36 -12.55 -0.89
N ARG A 57 -7.32 -13.06 -1.58
CA ARG A 57 -5.94 -12.87 -1.13
C ARG A 57 -5.58 -11.39 -1.20
N GLU A 58 -5.24 -10.82 -0.05
CA GLU A 58 -4.69 -9.48 0.04
C GLU A 58 -3.32 -9.41 -0.64
N VAL A 59 -3.15 -8.39 -1.48
CA VAL A 59 -1.95 -8.13 -2.28
C VAL A 59 -1.63 -6.64 -2.26
N TYR A 60 -0.35 -6.32 -2.40
CA TYR A 60 0.15 -4.98 -2.67
C TYR A 60 0.73 -4.92 -4.08
N ILE A 61 0.40 -3.86 -4.82
CA ILE A 61 0.94 -3.63 -6.16
C ILE A 61 2.27 -2.88 -6.05
N HIS A 62 3.34 -3.50 -6.52
CA HIS A 62 4.67 -2.89 -6.57
C HIS A 62 4.98 -2.19 -7.88
N LYS A 63 4.57 -2.80 -9.00
CA LYS A 63 4.83 -2.29 -10.35
C LYS A 63 3.62 -2.53 -11.24
N LYS A 64 3.49 -1.67 -12.25
CA LYS A 64 2.52 -1.80 -13.34
C LYS A 64 3.29 -1.82 -14.65
N THR A 65 2.86 -2.65 -15.59
CA THR A 65 3.39 -2.66 -16.96
C THR A 65 2.30 -3.11 -17.92
N TYR A 66 2.61 -3.06 -19.21
CA TYR A 66 1.78 -3.60 -20.28
C TYR A 66 2.61 -4.61 -21.08
N ASP A 67 1.97 -5.65 -21.59
CA ASP A 67 2.62 -6.56 -22.54
C ASP A 67 2.54 -6.03 -23.98
N ALA A 68 3.09 -6.79 -24.94
CA ALA A 68 3.07 -6.43 -26.35
C ALA A 68 1.67 -6.31 -26.95
N GLN A 69 0.64 -6.90 -26.31
CA GLN A 69 -0.76 -6.78 -26.70
C GLN A 69 -1.49 -5.65 -25.96
N GLY A 70 -0.78 -4.85 -25.16
CA GLY A 70 -1.36 -3.76 -24.37
C GLY A 70 -2.18 -4.22 -23.17
N ARG A 71 -2.10 -5.50 -22.76
CA ARG A 71 -2.81 -5.97 -21.57
C ARG A 71 -2.09 -5.52 -20.31
N PRO A 72 -2.80 -5.01 -19.29
CA PRO A 72 -2.17 -4.51 -18.08
C PRO A 72 -1.76 -5.64 -17.12
N TRP A 73 -0.55 -5.54 -16.60
CA TRP A 73 0.04 -6.45 -15.62
C TRP A 73 0.48 -5.72 -14.37
N VAL A 74 0.44 -6.41 -13.23
CA VAL A 74 0.97 -5.90 -11.96
C VAL A 74 1.88 -6.92 -11.29
N LEU A 75 3.01 -6.43 -10.77
CA LEU A 75 3.85 -7.19 -9.86
C LEU A 75 3.25 -7.08 -8.47
N VAL A 76 2.86 -8.21 -7.89
CA VAL A 76 2.21 -8.27 -6.58
C VAL A 76 3.08 -8.93 -5.52
N GLY A 77 2.92 -8.46 -4.29
CA GLY A 77 3.47 -9.09 -3.10
C GLY A 77 2.47 -9.04 -1.96
N GLY A 78 2.83 -9.63 -0.84
CA GLY A 78 2.03 -9.59 0.38
C GLY A 78 2.60 -10.46 1.49
N TYR A 79 1.95 -10.43 2.64
CA TYR A 79 2.34 -11.25 3.79
C TYR A 79 1.80 -12.68 3.66
N TYR A 80 2.61 -13.64 4.06
CA TYR A 80 2.24 -15.04 4.27
C TYR A 80 2.96 -15.54 5.52
N GLU A 81 2.21 -16.03 6.51
CA GLU A 81 2.77 -16.49 7.79
C GLU A 81 3.70 -15.45 8.44
N GLY A 82 3.30 -14.17 8.40
CA GLY A 82 4.05 -13.04 8.96
C GLY A 82 5.25 -12.57 8.12
N ILE A 83 5.58 -13.25 7.02
CA ILE A 83 6.72 -12.93 6.17
C ILE A 83 6.24 -12.25 4.89
N TYR A 84 6.80 -11.09 4.57
CA TYR A 84 6.54 -10.41 3.30
C TYR A 84 7.23 -11.11 2.13
N LYS A 85 6.50 -11.37 1.05
CA LYS A 85 7.05 -11.96 -0.17
C LYS A 85 6.51 -11.25 -1.41
N THR A 86 7.38 -11.02 -2.39
CA THR A 86 6.97 -10.69 -3.76
C THR A 86 6.64 -12.01 -4.45
N TRP A 87 5.42 -12.15 -4.97
CA TRP A 87 4.98 -13.42 -5.58
C TRP A 87 5.21 -13.46 -7.08
N GLY A 88 5.00 -12.36 -7.79
CA GLY A 88 5.19 -12.29 -9.23
C GLY A 88 4.14 -11.46 -9.94
N TRP A 89 4.06 -11.61 -11.26
CA TRP A 89 3.19 -10.85 -12.14
C TRP A 89 1.83 -11.51 -12.30
N VAL A 90 0.77 -10.73 -12.20
CA VAL A 90 -0.61 -11.16 -12.45
C VAL A 90 -1.30 -10.18 -13.39
N PHE A 91 -2.38 -10.62 -14.04
CA PHE A 91 -3.24 -9.73 -14.79
C PHE A 91 -3.87 -8.70 -13.86
N ARG A 92 -3.74 -7.42 -14.21
CA ARG A 92 -4.20 -6.31 -13.39
C ARG A 92 -5.72 -6.30 -13.20
N GLU A 93 -6.46 -6.77 -14.19
CA GLU A 93 -7.93 -6.78 -14.18
C GLU A 93 -8.53 -7.65 -13.07
N PHE A 94 -7.78 -8.64 -12.58
CA PHE A 94 -8.20 -9.54 -11.51
C PHE A 94 -7.71 -9.10 -10.12
N VAL A 95 -7.27 -7.84 -9.99
CA VAL A 95 -6.82 -7.23 -8.73
C VAL A 95 -7.60 -5.94 -8.47
N SER A 96 -8.48 -5.99 -7.47
CA SER A 96 -9.30 -4.85 -7.05
C SER A 96 -8.69 -4.15 -5.85
N CYS A 97 -8.59 -2.82 -5.89
CA CYS A 97 -7.98 -2.01 -4.83
C CYS A 97 -9.00 -1.09 -4.19
N TYR A 98 -8.93 -0.98 -2.87
CA TYR A 98 -9.84 -0.20 -2.04
C TYR A 98 -9.04 0.72 -1.14
N ASN A 99 -9.61 1.88 -0.80
CA ASN A 99 -9.07 2.73 0.26
C ASN A 99 -9.56 2.19 1.60
N ARG A 100 -8.65 1.94 2.53
CA ARG A 100 -8.97 1.55 3.90
C ARG A 100 -8.70 2.70 4.87
#